data_AF-A0A072U903-F1
#
_entry.id   AF-A0A072U903-F1
#
_cell.length_a   1.000
_cell.length_b   1.000
_cell.length_c   1.000
_cell.angle_alpha   90.00
_cell.angle_beta   90.00
_cell.angle_gamma   90.00
#
_symmetry.space_group_name_H-M   'P 1'
#
loop_
_entity.id
_entity.type
_entity.pdbx_description
1 polymer ?
#
loop_
_entity_poly.entity_id
_entity_poly.type
_entity_poly.pdbx_seq_one_letter_code
_entity_poly.pdbx_strand_id
1 'polypeptide(L)'
;MAGGIDDAAIAQALATMAQVLAQSNENAVANRRNEGEAEEMRLDRFLRNNPPTLKGRFDPEGAQTWVQGMERIFRAMVTGNDQKAQTSDSYAS
;
A
#
# COMPACT_ATOMS: atom_id res chain seq x y z
N MET A 1 -5.45 -51.88 -22.48
CA MET A 1 -6.03 -50.54 -22.26
C MET A 1 -5.19 -49.86 -21.20
N ALA A 2 -4.13 -49.17 -21.61
CA ALA A 2 -3.22 -48.45 -20.71
C ALA A 2 -2.88 -47.13 -21.40
N GLY A 3 -3.31 -46.01 -20.82
CA GLY A 3 -3.14 -44.68 -21.41
C GLY A 3 -3.99 -43.59 -20.77
N GLY A 4 -5.09 -43.95 -20.08
CA GLY A 4 -6.02 -42.95 -19.52
C GLY A 4 -5.67 -42.40 -18.12
N ILE A 5 -4.80 -43.07 -17.35
CA ILE A 5 -4.49 -42.67 -15.97
C ILE A 5 -3.49 -41.51 -15.94
N ASP A 6 -2.53 -41.49 -16.87
CA ASP A 6 -1.48 -40.47 -16.92
C ASP A 6 -2.02 -39.13 -17.44
N ASP A 7 -2.89 -39.18 -18.45
CA ASP A 7 -3.55 -37.98 -19.02
C ASP A 7 -4.44 -37.28 -17.99
N ALA A 8 -5.15 -38.04 -17.16
CA ALA A 8 -5.99 -37.49 -16.09
C ALA A 8 -5.16 -36.83 -14.99
N ALA A 9 -4.04 -37.44 -14.59
CA ALA A 9 -3.13 -36.87 -13.61
C ALA A 9 -2.44 -35.59 -14.12
N ILE A 10 -2.04 -35.58 -15.41
CA ILE A 10 -1.48 -34.40 -16.07
C ILE A 10 -2.51 -33.28 -16.16
N ALA A 11 -3.76 -33.59 -16.54
CA ALA A 11 -4.84 -32.61 -16.60
C ALA A 11 -5.14 -32.01 -15.20
N GLN A 12 -5.12 -32.84 -14.15
CA GLN A 12 -5.29 -32.38 -12.77
C GLN A 12 -4.15 -31.45 -12.35
N ALA A 13 -2.90 -31.82 -12.62
CA ALA A 13 -1.73 -31.00 -12.29
C ALA A 13 -1.76 -29.63 -13.00
N LEU A 14 -2.14 -29.62 -14.28
CA LEU A 14 -2.33 -28.39 -15.05
C LEU A 14 -3.47 -27.52 -14.50
N ALA A 15 -4.59 -28.13 -14.13
CA ALA A 15 -5.71 -27.43 -13.52
C ALA A 15 -5.32 -26.80 -12.17
N THR A 16 -4.59 -27.52 -11.32
CA THR A 16 -4.06 -26.98 -10.06
C THR A 16 -3.09 -25.83 -10.29
N MET A 17 -2.19 -25.95 -11.28
CA MET A 17 -1.27 -24.87 -11.62
C MET A 17 -2.02 -23.61 -12.13
N ALA A 18 -3.05 -23.80 -12.96
CA ALA A 18 -3.89 -22.69 -13.42
C ALA A 18 -4.61 -21.99 -12.25
N GLN A 19 -5.13 -22.76 -11.28
CA GLN A 19 -5.74 -22.21 -10.07
C GLN A 19 -4.75 -21.42 -9.21
N VAL A 20 -3.54 -21.94 -9.00
CA VAL A 20 -2.48 -21.25 -8.24
C VAL A 20 -2.09 -19.94 -8.92
N LEU A 21 -1.94 -19.94 -10.25
CA LEU A 21 -1.62 -18.73 -11.01
C LEU A 21 -2.76 -17.71 -10.97
N ALA A 22 -4.02 -18.15 -11.09
CA ALA A 22 -5.19 -17.29 -10.96
C ALA A 22 -5.26 -16.63 -9.58
N GLN A 23 -5.11 -17.42 -8.51
CA GLN A 23 -5.10 -16.93 -7.13
C GLN A 23 -3.94 -15.95 -6.88
N SER A 24 -2.76 -16.25 -7.41
CA SER A 24 -1.59 -15.36 -7.30
C SER A 24 -1.85 -14.02 -7.99
N ASN A 25 -2.50 -14.04 -9.16
CA ASN A 25 -2.82 -12.82 -9.89
C ASN A 25 -3.88 -11.99 -9.17
N GLU A 26 -4.92 -12.63 -8.64
CA GLU A 26 -5.96 -11.97 -7.83
C GLU A 26 -5.37 -11.31 -6.58
N ASN A 27 -4.47 -12.01 -5.88
CA ASN A 27 -3.76 -11.45 -4.73
C ASN A 27 -2.88 -10.25 -5.12
N ALA A 28 -2.19 -10.33 -6.26
CA ALA A 28 -1.39 -9.20 -6.77
C ALA A 28 -2.26 -7.99 -7.15
N VAL A 29 -3.45 -8.23 -7.71
CA VAL A 29 -4.41 -7.17 -8.04
C VAL A 29 -5.00 -6.56 -6.76
N ALA A 30 -5.38 -7.38 -5.78
CA ALA A 30 -5.88 -6.93 -4.49
C ALA A 30 -4.83 -6.11 -3.73
N ASN A 31 -3.57 -6.56 -3.69
CA ASN A 31 -2.48 -5.82 -3.06
C ASN A 31 -2.25 -4.47 -3.75
N ARG A 32 -2.20 -4.43 -5.08
CA ARG A 32 -2.07 -3.15 -5.81
C ARG A 32 -3.23 -2.19 -5.53
N ARG A 33 -4.45 -2.71 -5.41
CA ARG A 33 -5.62 -1.91 -5.06
C ARG A 33 -5.50 -1.35 -3.64
N ASN A 34 -5.16 -2.19 -2.66
CA ASN A 34 -4.98 -1.78 -1.27
C ASN A 34 -3.84 -0.77 -1.13
N GLU A 35 -2.74 -0.93 -1.87
CA GLU A 35 -1.63 0.02 -1.92
C GLU A 35 -2.05 1.36 -2.53
N GLY A 36 -2.79 1.35 -3.64
CA GLY A 36 -3.31 2.56 -4.26
C GLY A 36 -4.29 3.31 -3.35
N GLU A 37 -5.21 2.60 -2.70
CA GLU A 37 -6.13 3.18 -1.71
C GLU A 37 -5.38 3.75 -0.49
N ALA A 38 -4.32 3.06 -0.04
CA ALA A 38 -3.46 3.55 1.04
C ALA A 38 -2.65 4.80 0.63
N GLU A 39 -2.18 4.87 -0.62
CA GLU A 39 -1.49 6.03 -1.18
C GLU A 39 -2.44 7.24 -1.30
N GLU A 40 -3.67 7.03 -1.78
CA GLU A 40 -4.69 8.07 -1.88
C GLU A 40 -5.05 8.64 -0.49
N MET A 41 -5.22 7.79 0.52
CA MET A 41 -5.45 8.22 1.91
C MET A 41 -4.27 9.01 2.49
N ARG A 42 -3.02 8.63 2.15
CA ARG A 42 -1.82 9.37 2.58
C ARG A 42 -1.77 10.74 1.89
N LEU A 43 -2.11 10.83 0.61
CA LEU A 43 -2.15 12.07 -0.14
C LEU A 43 -3.23 13.04 0.38
N ASP A 44 -4.46 12.57 0.58
CA ASP A 44 -5.54 13.39 1.17
C ASP A 44 -5.12 13.94 2.55
N ARG A 45 -4.52 13.10 3.40
CA ARG A 45 -4.00 13.54 4.70
C ARG A 45 -2.90 14.58 4.56
N PHE A 46 -1.97 14.40 3.61
CA PHE A 46 -0.90 15.37 3.35
C PHE A 46 -1.49 16.73 2.94
N LEU A 47 -2.43 16.76 1.99
CA LEU A 47 -3.07 17.99 1.51
C LEU A 47 -3.86 18.71 2.60
N ARG A 48 -4.55 17.97 3.48
CA ARG A 48 -5.27 18.53 4.64
C ARG A 48 -4.37 19.24 5.65
N ASN A 49 -3.07 18.93 5.65
CA ASN A 49 -2.09 19.61 6.49
C ASN A 49 -1.49 20.87 5.83
N ASN A 50 -2.04 21.30 4.68
CA ASN A 50 -1.68 22.52 3.97
C ASN A 50 -0.16 22.66 3.74
N PRO A 51 0.44 21.77 2.92
CA PRO A 51 1.88 21.72 2.73
C PRO A 51 2.42 23.05 2.18
N PRO A 52 3.55 23.54 2.72
CA PRO A 52 4.12 24.79 2.24
C PRO A 52 4.66 24.65 0.82
N THR A 53 4.50 25.69 0.01
CA THR A 53 5.10 25.75 -1.33
C THR A 53 6.55 26.19 -1.23
N LEU A 54 7.46 25.45 -1.88
CA LEU A 54 8.84 25.89 -2.04
C LEU A 54 8.85 27.11 -2.96
N LYS A 55 9.27 28.26 -2.44
CA LYS A 55 9.44 29.46 -3.26
C LYS A 55 10.72 29.31 -4.07
N GLY A 56 10.60 29.19 -5.39
CA GLY A 56 11.75 28.99 -6.27
C GLY A 56 12.57 30.28 -6.43
N ARG A 57 13.77 30.33 -5.84
CA ARG A 57 14.96 31.20 -6.05
C ARG A 57 16.12 30.53 -5.28
N PHE A 58 17.37 30.98 -5.45
CA PHE A 58 18.49 30.55 -4.59
C PHE A 58 18.32 31.18 -3.19
N ASP A 59 17.47 30.58 -2.35
CA ASP A 59 17.15 31.01 -0.98
C ASP A 59 17.36 29.82 -0.02
N PRO A 60 18.58 29.68 0.55
CA PRO A 60 18.90 28.60 1.47
C PRO A 60 18.03 28.61 2.75
N GLU A 61 17.68 29.80 3.24
CA GLU A 61 16.88 29.97 4.46
C GLU A 61 15.41 29.62 4.23
N GLY A 62 14.85 30.06 3.10
CA GLY A 62 13.53 29.66 2.64
C GLY A 62 13.42 28.15 2.37
N ALA A 63 14.46 27.54 1.78
CA ALA A 63 14.53 26.10 1.60
C ALA A 63 14.58 25.35 2.94
N GLN A 64 15.39 25.81 3.90
CA GLN A 64 15.46 25.21 5.23
C GLN A 64 14.11 25.29 5.96
N THR A 65 13.44 26.44 5.88
CA THR A 65 12.10 26.63 6.47
C THR A 65 11.06 25.70 5.84
N TRP A 66 11.13 25.53 4.52
CA TRP A 66 10.26 24.60 3.79
C TRP A 66 10.47 23.15 4.25
N VAL A 67 11.73 22.70 4.40
CA VAL A 67 12.04 21.34 4.89
C VAL A 67 11.47 21.12 6.30
N GLN A 68 11.66 22.05 7.23
CA GLN A 68 11.09 21.94 8.59
C GLN A 68 9.56 21.84 8.58
N GLY A 69 8.90 22.60 7.70
CA GLY A 69 7.46 22.52 7.49
C GLY A 69 7.01 21.14 7.00
N MET A 70 7.75 20.56 6.07
CA MET A 70 7.49 19.20 5.56
C MET A 70 7.68 18.13 6.64
N GLU A 71 8.75 18.20 7.43
CA GLU A 71 9.01 17.27 8.53
C GLU A 71 7.88 17.26 9.57
N ARG A 72 7.31 18.44 9.88
CA ARG A 72 6.19 18.57 10.80
C ARG A 72 4.95 17.85 10.29
N ILE A 73 4.67 17.95 8.99
CA ILE A 73 3.52 17.27 8.36
C ILE A 73 3.71 15.77 8.38
N PHE A 74 4.88 15.27 7.95
CA PHE A 74 5.17 13.83 7.99
C PHE A 74 5.07 13.27 9.41
N ARG A 75 5.57 13.99 10.41
CA ARG A 75 5.42 13.59 11.81
C ARG A 75 3.96 13.50 12.23
N ALA A 76 3.13 14.48 11.89
CA ALA A 76 1.70 14.47 12.19
C ALA A 76 0.94 13.33 11.47
N MET A 77 1.39 12.96 10.27
CA MET A 77 0.83 11.83 9.53
C MET A 77 1.13 10.49 10.19
N VAL A 78 2.33 10.32 10.77
CA VAL A 78 2.73 9.10 11.50
C VAL A 78 1.95 8.96 12.81
N THR A 79 1.91 9.99 13.67
CA THR A 79 1.19 9.92 14.96
C THR A 79 -0.32 9.73 14.80
N GLY A 80 -0.93 10.28 13.74
CA GLY A 80 -2.34 10.08 13.45
C GLY A 80 -2.70 8.70 12.85
N ASN A 81 -1.72 7.86 12.53
CA ASN A 81 -1.91 6.49 12.06
C ASN A 81 -1.82 5.47 13.21
N ASP A 82 -0.95 5.73 14.19
CA ASP A 82 -0.72 4.85 15.34
C ASP A 82 -1.96 4.74 16.25
N GLN A 83 -2.73 5.83 16.39
CA GLN A 83 -3.96 5.84 17.20
C GLN A 83 -5.03 4.87 16.66
N LYS A 84 -5.06 4.58 15.35
CA LYS A 84 -6.06 3.69 14.73
C LYS A 84 -5.67 2.22 14.80
N ALA A 85 -4.38 1.91 14.77
CA ALA A 85 -3.89 0.55 15.01
C ALA A 85 -4.16 0.12 16.47
N GLN A 86 -3.90 1.02 17.42
CA GLN A 86 -4.05 0.72 18.85
C GLN A 86 -5.52 0.55 19.29
N THR A 87 -6.46 1.23 18.63
CA THR A 87 -7.89 1.07 18.94
C THR A 87 -8.50 -0.22 18.42
N SER A 88 -7.92 -0.88 17.40
CA SER A 88 -8.49 -2.15 16.92
C SER A 88 -8.04 -3.34 17.77
N ASP A 89 -6.84 -3.31 18.34
CA ASP A 89 -6.36 -4.36 19.26
C ASP A 89 -7.07 -4.32 20.63
N SER A 90 -7.62 -3.16 21.02
CA SER A 90 -8.31 -2.96 22.29
C SER A 90 -9.73 -3.57 22.37
N TYR A 91 -10.35 -3.97 21.25
CA TYR A 91 -11.70 -4.58 21.23
C TYR A 91 -11.69 -6.08 20.91
N ALA A 92 -10.52 -6.71 20.85
CA ALA A 92 -10.35 -8.13 20.52
C ALA A 92 -9.81 -8.98 21.70
N SER A 93 -10.02 -8.56 22.95
CA SER A 93 -9.72 -9.35 24.16
C SER A 93 -10.93 -9.51 25.06
#